data_AF-A0A966Q135-F1
#
_entry.id   AF-A0A966Q135-F1
#
_cell.length_a   1.000
_cell.length_b   1.000
_cell.length_c   1.000
_cell.angle_alpha   90.00
_cell.angle_beta   90.00
_cell.angle_gamma   90.00
#
_symmetry.space_group_name_H-M   'P 1'
#
loop_
_entity.id
_entity.type
_entity.pdbx_description
1 polymer ?
#
loop_
_entity_poly.entity_id
_entity_poly.type
_entity_poly.pdbx_seq_one_letter_code
_entity_poly.pdbx_strand_id
1 'polypeptide(L)'
;MSSNIVPGNIDGSFPIAGQDNSSQGFRDNFTAIKNNFEDTKTEIEDLQTNKASTSSNTSFNNYTVSEAVFKDTALTIYPQGTTSGTKTLDHANGHYHTLTTSGNVTLAFANWPSSGLGRIVLDITFANVAHLLTVTAATLVADNVTGFNSGTNIITVSTAGRYLYEFVTPDAGTTVLMHQLGKLYT
;
A
#
# COMPACT_ATOMS: atom_id res chain seq x y z
N MET A 1 -21.66 0.43 6.57
CA MET A 1 -22.51 0.27 7.78
C MET A 1 -23.91 0.77 7.43
N SER A 2 -24.97 0.12 7.92
CA SER A 2 -26.33 0.67 7.84
C SER A 2 -26.55 1.61 9.02
N SER A 3 -27.28 2.71 8.81
CA SER A 3 -27.63 3.65 9.88
C SER A 3 -28.52 2.97 10.93
N ASN A 4 -28.18 3.14 12.20
CA ASN A 4 -28.99 2.75 13.36
C ASN A 4 -29.88 3.89 13.84
N ILE A 5 -29.67 5.13 13.37
CA ILE A 5 -30.53 6.27 13.68
C ILE A 5 -31.97 5.97 13.19
N VAL A 6 -32.94 6.04 14.10
CA VAL A 6 -34.38 5.85 13.83
C VAL A 6 -35.15 7.10 14.27
N PRO A 7 -35.29 8.12 13.40
CA PRO A 7 -36.05 9.33 13.71
C PRO A 7 -37.53 9.06 13.96
N GLY A 8 -38.08 7.98 13.38
CA GLY A 8 -39.49 7.61 13.53
C GLY A 8 -39.91 7.21 14.96
N ASN A 9 -38.94 6.99 15.86
CA ASN A 9 -39.20 6.79 17.29
C ASN A 9 -39.50 8.11 18.03
N ILE A 10 -39.30 9.25 17.38
CA ILE A 10 -39.63 10.57 17.93
C ILE A 10 -41.03 10.95 17.43
N ASP A 11 -41.98 11.10 18.36
CA ASP A 11 -43.30 11.63 18.04
C ASP A 11 -43.21 13.17 17.92
N GLY A 12 -43.12 13.65 16.68
CA GLY A 12 -43.11 15.08 16.38
C GLY A 12 -44.44 15.80 16.64
N SER A 13 -45.53 15.08 16.90
CA SER A 13 -46.81 15.67 17.32
C SER A 13 -46.90 15.92 18.82
N PHE A 14 -45.94 15.40 19.60
CA PHE A 14 -45.88 15.55 21.05
C PHE A 14 -44.94 16.69 21.49
N PRO A 15 -45.32 17.53 22.46
CA PRO A 15 -46.61 17.55 23.15
C PRO A 15 -47.73 18.16 22.29
N ILE A 16 -48.96 17.73 22.54
CA ILE A 16 -50.15 18.25 21.87
C ILE A 16 -50.72 19.41 22.70
N ALA A 17 -50.92 20.56 22.06
CA ALA A 17 -51.44 21.76 22.71
C ALA A 17 -52.91 21.60 23.14
N GLY A 18 -53.28 22.22 24.27
CA GLY A 18 -54.66 22.24 24.75
C GLY A 18 -55.13 20.96 25.46
N GLN A 19 -54.23 20.02 25.74
CA GLN A 19 -54.52 18.82 26.53
C GLN A 19 -53.42 18.52 27.56
N ASP A 20 -53.75 17.70 28.56
CA ASP A 20 -52.77 17.15 29.50
C ASP A 20 -51.87 16.15 28.77
N ASN A 21 -50.56 16.38 28.83
CA ASN A 21 -49.57 15.55 28.16
C ASN A 21 -48.94 14.57 29.16
N SER A 22 -48.94 13.28 28.84
CA SER A 22 -48.35 12.25 29.71
C SER A 22 -46.85 12.47 29.90
N SER A 23 -46.38 12.48 31.15
CA SER A 23 -44.94 12.50 31.46
C SER A 23 -44.18 11.32 30.84
N GLN A 24 -44.86 10.20 30.57
CA GLN A 24 -44.26 9.07 29.86
C GLN A 24 -43.93 9.43 28.40
N GLY A 25 -44.83 10.08 27.68
CA GLY A 25 -44.57 10.51 26.28
C GLY A 25 -43.39 11.47 26.17
N PHE A 26 -43.22 12.38 27.14
CA PHE A 26 -42.02 13.21 27.23
C PHE A 26 -40.74 12.38 27.44
N ARG A 27 -40.77 11.37 28.32
CA ARG A 27 -39.63 10.48 28.58
C ARG A 27 -39.31 9.61 27.36
N ASP A 28 -40.32 9.15 26.65
CA ASP A 28 -40.16 8.32 25.45
C ASP A 28 -39.50 9.14 24.33
N ASN A 29 -40.02 10.34 24.03
CA ASN A 29 -39.40 11.24 23.06
C ASN A 29 -37.97 11.63 23.43
N PHE A 30 -37.72 11.96 24.71
CA PHE A 30 -36.36 12.29 25.16
C PHE A 30 -35.40 11.11 25.02
N THR A 31 -35.84 9.90 25.38
CA THR A 31 -35.05 8.67 25.24
C THR A 31 -34.77 8.40 23.76
N ALA A 32 -35.76 8.54 22.88
CA ALA A 32 -35.58 8.40 21.44
C ALA A 32 -34.58 9.41 20.87
N ILE A 33 -34.65 10.69 21.28
CA ILE A 33 -33.69 11.73 20.89
C ILE A 33 -32.29 11.36 21.37
N LYS A 34 -32.14 10.98 22.65
CA LYS A 34 -30.87 10.61 23.24
C LYS A 34 -30.23 9.43 22.49
N ASN A 35 -30.98 8.36 22.27
CA ASN A 35 -30.49 7.16 21.58
C ASN A 35 -30.05 7.52 20.16
N ASN A 36 -30.85 8.30 19.42
CA ASN A 36 -30.47 8.77 18.09
C ASN A 36 -29.17 9.60 18.10
N PHE A 37 -28.90 10.40 19.14
CA PHE A 37 -27.63 11.11 19.29
C PHE A 37 -26.45 10.18 19.61
N GLU A 38 -26.66 9.13 20.39
CA GLU A 38 -25.63 8.11 20.68
C GLU A 38 -25.28 7.31 19.41
N ASP A 39 -26.28 6.92 18.62
CA ASP A 39 -26.08 6.26 17.32
C ASP A 39 -25.37 7.18 16.34
N THR A 40 -25.81 8.44 16.24
CA THR A 40 -25.18 9.46 15.38
C THR A 40 -23.71 9.63 15.73
N LYS A 41 -23.38 9.72 17.03
CA LYS A 41 -21.98 9.83 17.47
C LYS A 41 -21.17 8.63 17.01
N THR A 42 -21.68 7.42 17.23
CA THR A 42 -20.98 6.17 16.87
C THR A 42 -20.71 6.09 15.37
N GLU A 43 -21.72 6.43 14.54
CA GLU A 43 -21.56 6.43 13.08
C GLU A 43 -20.58 7.50 12.59
N ILE A 44 -20.54 8.68 13.21
CA ILE A 44 -19.56 9.73 12.91
C ILE A 44 -18.14 9.25 13.27
N GLU A 45 -17.96 8.61 14.41
CA GLU A 45 -16.66 8.06 14.83
C GLU A 45 -16.17 6.97 13.87
N ASP A 46 -17.07 6.12 13.37
CA ASP A 46 -16.77 5.11 12.35
C ASP A 46 -16.34 5.77 11.03
N LEU A 47 -17.08 6.78 10.56
CA LEU A 47 -16.71 7.56 9.37
C LEU A 47 -15.36 8.26 9.55
N GLN A 48 -15.11 8.87 10.72
CA GLN A 48 -13.85 9.53 11.01
C GLN A 48 -12.66 8.57 11.02
N THR A 49 -12.88 7.31 11.42
CA THR A 49 -11.87 6.25 11.46
C THR A 49 -11.57 5.72 10.05
N ASN A 50 -12.61 5.52 9.23
CA ASN A 50 -12.48 4.82 7.94
C ASN A 50 -12.40 5.75 6.71
N LYS A 51 -12.38 7.08 6.91
CA LYS A 51 -12.27 8.05 5.80
C LYS A 51 -10.92 7.98 5.08
N ALA A 52 -10.95 8.36 3.81
CA ALA A 52 -9.75 8.87 3.14
C ALA A 52 -9.34 10.20 3.79
N SER A 53 -8.14 10.24 4.37
CA SER A 53 -7.65 11.37 5.15
C SER A 53 -6.80 12.30 4.28
N THR A 54 -6.90 13.61 4.53
CA THR A 54 -6.07 14.63 3.89
C THR A 54 -4.92 15.10 4.79
N SER A 55 -4.82 14.58 6.01
CA SER A 55 -3.84 15.01 7.02
C SER A 55 -3.13 13.86 7.72
N SER A 56 -3.32 12.63 7.25
CA SER A 56 -2.68 11.42 7.77
C SER A 56 -2.64 10.35 6.68
N ASN A 57 -1.79 9.33 6.86
CA ASN A 57 -1.80 8.17 5.97
C ASN A 57 -3.13 7.41 6.09
N THR A 58 -3.65 6.94 4.96
CA THR A 58 -4.85 6.10 4.88
C THR A 58 -4.48 4.73 4.32
N SER A 59 -5.02 3.68 4.93
CA SER A 59 -5.02 2.32 4.40
C SER A 59 -6.42 1.98 3.90
N PHE A 60 -6.51 1.35 2.73
CA PHE A 60 -7.75 0.76 2.22
C PHE A 60 -7.88 -0.72 2.58
N ASN A 61 -7.05 -1.25 3.48
CA ASN A 61 -7.13 -2.63 4.00
C ASN A 61 -7.25 -3.69 2.89
N ASN A 62 -6.48 -3.52 1.81
CA ASN A 62 -6.46 -4.39 0.62
C ASN A 62 -7.78 -4.46 -0.18
N TYR A 63 -8.71 -3.53 0.03
CA TYR A 63 -9.89 -3.38 -0.84
C TYR A 63 -9.55 -2.66 -2.14
N THR A 64 -10.27 -3.02 -3.21
CA THR A 64 -10.12 -2.45 -4.55
C THR A 64 -10.67 -1.03 -4.63
N VAL A 65 -9.91 -0.11 -5.23
CA VAL A 65 -10.38 1.21 -5.66
C VAL A 65 -10.62 1.19 -7.17
N SER A 66 -11.88 1.32 -7.58
CA SER A 66 -12.29 1.25 -9.00
C SER A 66 -12.59 2.64 -9.58
N GLU A 67 -12.43 2.79 -10.90
CA GLU A 67 -12.78 4.02 -11.65
C GLU A 67 -12.07 5.31 -11.19
N ALA A 68 -10.90 5.18 -10.55
CA ALA A 68 -10.09 6.30 -10.09
C ALA A 68 -9.20 6.86 -11.20
N VAL A 69 -9.11 8.20 -11.28
CA VAL A 69 -8.09 8.92 -12.05
C VAL A 69 -7.10 9.52 -11.06
N PHE A 70 -5.86 9.04 -11.08
CA PHE A 70 -4.78 9.59 -10.27
C PHE A 70 -4.03 10.70 -11.03
N LYS A 71 -3.80 11.82 -10.36
CA LYS A 71 -3.01 12.95 -10.88
C LYS A 71 -2.15 13.48 -9.73
N ASP A 72 -0.87 13.75 -10.02
CA ASP A 72 0.09 14.29 -9.05
C ASP A 72 0.29 13.40 -7.79
N THR A 73 0.35 12.08 -8.01
CA THR A 73 0.64 11.10 -6.94
C THR A 73 2.12 10.69 -6.97
N ALA A 74 2.74 10.61 -5.79
CA ALA A 74 4.08 10.05 -5.64
C ALA A 74 4.04 8.54 -5.32
N LEU A 75 5.11 7.82 -5.66
CA LEU A 75 5.39 6.48 -5.15
C LEU A 75 6.31 6.58 -3.94
N THR A 76 6.11 5.70 -2.94
CA THR A 76 7.00 5.63 -1.77
C THR A 76 8.37 5.10 -2.17
N ILE A 77 9.42 5.84 -1.77
CA ILE A 77 10.83 5.45 -1.91
C ILE A 77 11.30 4.79 -0.61
N TYR A 78 11.90 3.60 -0.71
CA TYR A 78 12.57 2.93 0.39
C TYR A 78 14.09 2.92 0.19
N PRO A 79 14.85 3.75 0.93
CA PRO A 79 16.30 3.79 0.82
C PRO A 79 16.98 2.67 1.63
N GLN A 80 17.65 1.75 0.94
CA GLN A 80 18.47 0.71 1.59
C GLN A 80 19.89 1.19 1.94
N GLY A 81 20.29 2.36 1.43
CA GLY A 81 21.61 2.95 1.65
C GLY A 81 22.75 2.22 0.91
N THR A 82 23.97 2.40 1.42
CA THR A 82 25.18 1.75 0.90
C THR A 82 25.42 0.43 1.63
N THR A 83 25.32 -0.70 0.93
CA THR A 83 25.30 -2.00 1.60
C THR A 83 25.64 -3.19 0.67
N SER A 84 25.76 -4.37 1.26
CA SER A 84 26.10 -5.65 0.60
C SER A 84 25.44 -6.82 1.33
N GLY A 85 25.60 -8.03 0.79
CA GLY A 85 24.95 -9.24 1.28
C GLY A 85 23.49 -9.33 0.84
N THR A 86 22.68 -10.05 1.59
CA THR A 86 21.25 -10.20 1.27
C THR A 86 20.48 -8.90 1.50
N LYS A 87 19.71 -8.47 0.51
CA LYS A 87 18.80 -7.32 0.57
C LYS A 87 17.39 -7.73 0.21
N THR A 88 16.49 -7.56 1.17
CA THR A 88 15.06 -7.83 0.97
C THR A 88 14.39 -6.60 0.38
N LEU A 89 13.83 -6.75 -0.80
CA LEU A 89 12.92 -5.80 -1.42
C LEU A 89 11.51 -6.11 -0.89
N ASP A 90 11.16 -5.42 0.19
CA ASP A 90 9.85 -5.54 0.84
C ASP A 90 8.86 -4.56 0.20
N HIS A 91 7.81 -5.10 -0.42
CA HIS A 91 6.80 -4.30 -1.12
C HIS A 91 6.01 -3.40 -0.17
N ALA A 92 5.85 -3.79 1.10
CA ALA A 92 5.13 -2.99 2.10
C ALA A 92 5.88 -1.69 2.47
N ASN A 93 7.21 -1.66 2.28
CA ASN A 93 8.02 -0.47 2.53
C ASN A 93 7.97 0.55 1.38
N GLY A 94 7.57 0.13 0.18
CA GLY A 94 7.43 1.00 -0.98
C GLY A 94 7.67 0.30 -2.31
N HIS A 95 7.24 0.98 -3.37
CA HIS A 95 7.34 0.48 -4.75
C HIS A 95 8.68 0.80 -5.40
N TYR A 96 9.46 1.74 -4.85
CA TYR A 96 10.73 2.18 -5.41
C TYR A 96 11.85 2.01 -4.37
N HIS A 97 12.77 1.10 -4.59
CA HIS A 97 13.88 0.82 -3.67
C HIS A 97 15.16 1.43 -4.23
N THR A 98 15.93 2.13 -3.39
CA THR A 98 17.26 2.64 -3.77
C THR A 98 18.36 1.92 -3.01
N LEU A 99 19.46 1.61 -3.70
CA LEU A 99 20.58 0.85 -3.13
C LEU A 99 21.90 1.27 -3.77
N THR A 100 22.96 1.43 -2.98
CA THR A 100 24.34 1.54 -3.49
C THR A 100 25.14 0.33 -3.02
N THR A 101 25.90 -0.33 -3.90
CA THR A 101 26.63 -1.53 -3.53
C THR A 101 27.95 -1.22 -2.82
N SER A 102 28.20 -1.83 -1.65
CA SER A 102 29.52 -1.88 -0.99
C SER A 102 30.22 -3.24 -1.16
N GLY A 103 29.64 -4.12 -1.96
CA GLY A 103 30.07 -5.49 -2.22
C GLY A 103 28.98 -6.24 -2.99
N ASN A 104 29.09 -7.56 -3.09
CA ASN A 104 28.06 -8.39 -3.74
C ASN A 104 26.72 -8.27 -3.01
N VAL A 105 25.63 -8.28 -3.78
CA VAL A 105 24.26 -8.20 -3.28
C VAL A 105 23.48 -9.42 -3.74
N THR A 106 22.71 -10.02 -2.83
CA THR A 106 21.72 -11.05 -3.17
C THR A 106 20.34 -10.49 -2.88
N LEU A 107 19.44 -10.50 -3.86
CA LEU A 107 18.08 -10.02 -3.65
C LEU A 107 17.22 -11.10 -2.97
N ALA A 108 16.35 -10.65 -2.09
CA ALA A 108 15.21 -11.39 -1.56
C ALA A 108 13.96 -10.51 -1.69
N PHE A 109 12.77 -11.10 -1.59
CA PHE A 109 11.52 -10.36 -1.71
C PHE A 109 10.60 -10.70 -0.53
N ALA A 110 9.79 -9.73 -0.09
CA ALA A 110 8.84 -9.92 1.00
C ALA A 110 7.56 -9.11 0.78
N ASN A 111 6.48 -9.56 1.43
CA ASN A 111 5.19 -8.88 1.55
C ASN A 111 4.59 -8.41 0.21
N TRP A 112 4.76 -9.22 -0.83
CA TRP A 112 4.01 -9.04 -2.07
C TRP A 112 2.50 -9.01 -1.79
N PRO A 113 1.72 -8.26 -2.58
CA PRO A 113 0.28 -8.25 -2.41
C PRO A 113 -0.30 -9.65 -2.66
N SER A 114 -1.26 -10.06 -1.82
CA SER A 114 -1.94 -11.35 -1.93
C SER A 114 -2.99 -11.39 -3.04
N SER A 115 -3.34 -10.23 -3.60
CA SER A 115 -4.27 -10.05 -4.72
C SER A 115 -3.79 -8.90 -5.60
N GLY A 116 -3.99 -9.01 -6.91
CA GLY A 116 -3.49 -8.07 -7.89
C GLY A 116 -2.01 -8.27 -8.21
N LEU A 117 -1.43 -7.30 -8.92
CA LEU A 117 -0.06 -7.34 -9.41
C LEU A 117 0.88 -6.67 -8.40
N GLY A 118 1.90 -7.38 -7.92
CA GLY A 118 3.00 -6.78 -7.17
C GLY A 118 4.02 -6.15 -8.11
N ARG A 119 4.50 -4.93 -7.81
CA ARG A 119 5.53 -4.25 -8.61
C ARG A 119 6.54 -3.52 -7.72
N ILE A 120 7.82 -3.81 -7.92
CA ILE A 120 8.95 -3.07 -7.33
C ILE A 120 9.89 -2.60 -8.43
N VAL A 121 10.31 -1.35 -8.37
CA VAL A 121 11.44 -0.82 -9.13
C VAL A 121 12.64 -0.73 -8.20
N LEU A 122 13.75 -1.36 -8.58
CA LEU A 122 15.04 -1.22 -7.92
C LEU A 122 15.92 -0.26 -8.70
N ASP A 123 16.30 0.82 -8.06
CA ASP A 123 17.33 1.74 -8.49
C ASP A 123 18.63 1.44 -7.75
N ILE A 124 19.54 0.75 -8.43
CA ILE A 124 20.79 0.28 -7.86
C ILE A 124 21.99 0.98 -8.49
N THR A 125 22.86 1.53 -7.65
CA THR A 125 24.15 2.07 -8.05
C THR A 125 25.25 1.07 -7.72
N PHE A 126 25.90 0.53 -8.76
CA PHE A 126 27.07 -0.32 -8.60
C PHE A 126 28.30 0.55 -8.39
N ALA A 127 28.88 0.54 -7.19
CA ALA A 127 30.09 1.33 -6.91
C ALA A 127 31.36 0.75 -7.55
N ASN A 128 31.35 -0.54 -7.90
CA ASN A 128 32.47 -1.24 -8.53
C ASN A 128 31.93 -2.32 -9.48
N VAL A 129 32.58 -2.52 -10.63
CA VAL A 129 32.22 -3.56 -11.61
C VAL A 129 32.38 -4.99 -11.08
N ALA A 130 33.20 -5.18 -10.05
CA ALA A 130 33.36 -6.46 -9.37
C ALA A 130 32.16 -6.82 -8.48
N HIS A 131 31.27 -5.88 -8.16
CA HIS A 131 30.10 -6.16 -7.34
C HIS A 131 29.04 -6.89 -8.16
N LEU A 132 28.69 -8.08 -7.71
CA LEU A 132 27.71 -8.96 -8.36
C LEU A 132 26.32 -8.75 -7.78
N LEU A 133 25.29 -8.87 -8.63
CA LEU A 133 23.89 -8.91 -8.19
C LEU A 133 23.33 -10.31 -8.45
N THR A 134 22.99 -11.02 -7.37
CA THR A 134 22.38 -12.35 -7.43
C THR A 134 20.87 -12.23 -7.25
N VAL A 135 20.10 -12.87 -8.13
CA VAL A 135 18.65 -12.98 -8.01
C VAL A 135 18.24 -14.36 -7.50
N THR A 136 17.06 -14.48 -6.91
CA THR A 136 16.55 -15.77 -6.42
C THR A 136 16.15 -16.66 -7.59
N ALA A 137 16.13 -17.98 -7.39
CA ALA A 137 15.68 -18.94 -8.42
C ALA A 137 14.20 -18.78 -8.82
N ALA A 138 13.38 -18.12 -7.99
CA ALA A 138 12.01 -17.76 -8.33
C ALA A 138 11.92 -16.59 -9.34
N THR A 139 13.05 -15.95 -9.66
CA THR A 139 13.11 -14.81 -10.57
C THR A 139 13.32 -15.30 -12.01
N LEU A 140 12.32 -15.12 -12.86
CA LEU A 140 12.42 -15.29 -14.30
C LEU A 140 12.92 -13.98 -14.92
N VAL A 141 14.12 -14.02 -15.48
CA VAL A 141 14.82 -12.84 -15.99
C VAL A 141 14.60 -12.70 -17.50
N ALA A 142 14.09 -11.53 -17.92
CA ALA A 142 13.87 -11.22 -19.33
C ALA A 142 15.19 -11.12 -20.12
N ASP A 143 15.10 -11.32 -21.43
CA ASP A 143 16.24 -11.27 -22.36
C ASP A 143 16.94 -9.91 -22.40
N ASN A 144 16.24 -8.84 -22.02
CA ASN A 144 16.76 -7.48 -22.01
C ASN A 144 17.67 -7.16 -20.80
N VAL A 145 17.84 -8.09 -19.84
CA VAL A 145 18.70 -7.90 -18.67
C VAL A 145 20.15 -8.20 -19.02
N THR A 146 20.92 -7.14 -19.22
CA THR A 146 22.32 -7.23 -19.64
C THR A 146 23.21 -7.85 -18.57
N GLY A 147 24.11 -8.76 -18.97
CA GLY A 147 25.09 -9.39 -18.08
C GLY A 147 24.53 -10.47 -17.15
N PHE A 148 23.26 -10.88 -17.32
CA PHE A 148 22.67 -12.01 -16.61
C PHE A 148 23.22 -13.35 -17.11
N ASN A 149 23.53 -14.24 -16.17
CA ASN A 149 23.90 -15.62 -16.44
C ASN A 149 22.89 -16.57 -15.75
N SER A 150 22.11 -17.29 -16.57
CA SER A 150 21.07 -18.22 -16.11
C SER A 150 21.61 -19.48 -15.41
N GLY A 151 22.88 -19.82 -15.61
CA GLY A 151 23.52 -20.94 -14.91
C GLY A 151 23.87 -20.62 -13.46
N THR A 152 24.04 -19.34 -13.11
CA THR A 152 24.43 -18.91 -11.77
C THR A 152 23.42 -17.97 -11.10
N ASN A 153 22.41 -17.50 -11.83
CA ASN A 153 21.47 -16.44 -11.40
C ASN A 153 22.17 -15.15 -10.97
N ILE A 154 23.29 -14.83 -11.63
CA ILE A 154 24.11 -13.65 -11.31
C ILE A 154 24.08 -12.68 -12.48
N ILE A 155 23.95 -11.41 -12.16
CA ILE A 155 24.11 -10.27 -13.06
C ILE A 155 25.46 -9.64 -12.79
N THR A 156 26.23 -9.47 -13.87
CA THR A 156 27.49 -8.72 -13.88
C THR A 156 27.29 -7.40 -14.61
N VAL A 157 27.95 -6.34 -14.15
CA VAL A 157 27.89 -5.04 -14.81
C VAL A 157 29.22 -4.73 -15.50
N SER A 158 29.15 -4.23 -16.73
CA SER A 158 30.36 -3.85 -17.49
C SER A 158 30.93 -2.49 -17.10
N THR A 159 30.16 -1.67 -16.37
CA THR A 159 30.56 -0.34 -15.89
C THR A 159 29.96 -0.10 -14.51
N ALA A 160 30.68 0.59 -13.64
CA ALA A 160 30.10 1.15 -12.43
C ALA A 160 29.05 2.22 -12.81
N GLY A 161 28.10 2.48 -11.91
CA GLY A 161 27.03 3.45 -12.15
C GLY A 161 25.64 2.92 -11.86
N ARG A 162 24.63 3.63 -12.36
CA ARG A 162 23.22 3.45 -11.98
C ARG A 162 22.46 2.57 -12.97
N TYR A 163 21.74 1.60 -12.44
CA TYR A 163 20.94 0.62 -13.16
C TYR A 163 19.54 0.57 -12.57
N LEU A 164 18.53 0.48 -13.42
CA LEU A 164 17.13 0.33 -13.02
C LEU A 164 16.61 -1.03 -13.44
N TYR A 165 16.09 -1.77 -12.47
CA TYR A 165 15.41 -3.04 -12.67
C TYR A 165 13.96 -2.95 -12.20
N GLU A 166 13.08 -3.67 -12.87
CA GLU A 166 11.69 -3.84 -12.48
C GLU A 166 11.43 -5.30 -12.14
N PHE A 167 10.71 -5.52 -11.04
CA PHE A 167 10.26 -6.81 -10.57
C PHE A 167 8.74 -6.80 -10.49
N VAL A 168 8.11 -7.78 -11.11
CA VAL A 168 6.65 -7.92 -11.15
C VAL A 168 6.26 -9.33 -10.74
N THR A 169 5.19 -9.48 -9.95
CA THR A 169 4.64 -10.80 -9.62
C THR A 169 3.11 -10.81 -9.72
N PRO A 170 2.51 -11.78 -10.41
CA PRO A 170 1.06 -11.98 -10.44
C PRO A 170 0.54 -12.92 -9.34
N ASP A 171 1.43 -13.55 -8.56
CA ASP A 171 1.14 -14.72 -7.73
C ASP A 171 1.80 -14.64 -6.34
N ALA A 172 1.76 -13.44 -5.74
CA ALA A 172 2.26 -13.13 -4.41
C ALA A 172 3.74 -13.52 -4.17
N GLY A 173 4.55 -13.49 -5.24
CA GLY A 173 5.99 -13.76 -5.20
C GLY A 173 6.37 -15.22 -5.44
N THR A 174 5.43 -16.09 -5.79
CA THR A 174 5.75 -17.47 -6.21
C THR A 174 6.61 -17.45 -7.47
N THR A 175 6.26 -16.57 -8.42
CA THR A 175 7.01 -16.24 -9.62
C THR A 175 7.30 -14.74 -9.64
N VAL A 176 8.56 -14.36 -9.83
CA VAL A 176 8.96 -12.96 -9.99
C VAL A 176 9.51 -12.76 -11.40
N LEU A 177 8.94 -11.86 -12.17
CA LEU A 177 9.42 -11.46 -13.49
C LEU A 177 10.36 -10.28 -13.33
N MET A 178 11.53 -10.31 -13.97
CA MET A 178 12.52 -9.24 -13.91
C MET A 178 12.80 -8.65 -15.29
N HIS A 179 12.80 -7.33 -15.37
CA HIS A 179 13.21 -6.55 -16.55
C HIS A 179 14.27 -5.52 -16.18
N GLN A 180 15.13 -5.18 -17.13
CA GLN A 180 15.99 -3.99 -17.00
C GLN A 180 15.29 -2.80 -17.67
N LEU A 181 14.96 -1.77 -16.88
CA LEU A 181 14.34 -0.55 -17.40
C LEU A 181 15.37 0.40 -17.99
N GLY A 182 16.60 0.37 -17.47
CA GLY A 182 17.65 1.25 -17.99
C GLY A 182 19.02 1.01 -17.37
N LYS A 183 20.03 1.43 -18.13
CA LYS A 183 21.39 1.66 -17.67
C LYS A 183 21.68 3.15 -17.91
N LEU A 184 21.91 3.89 -16.84
CA LEU A 184 22.14 5.32 -16.93
C LEU A 184 23.65 5.59 -16.97
N TYR A 185 24.10 6.15 -18.09
CA TYR A 185 25.46 6.64 -18.22
C TYR A 185 25.54 7.99 -17.50
N THR A 186 26.41 8.08 -16.50
CA THR A 186 26.85 9.33 -15.88
C THR A 186 28.26 9.63 -16.33
#